data_AF-A0AAW7TCZ3-F1
#
_entry.id   AF-A0AAW7TCZ3-F1
#
_cell.length_a   1.000
_cell.length_b   1.000
_cell.length_c   1.000
_cell.angle_alpha   90.00
_cell.angle_beta   90.00
_cell.angle_gamma   90.00
#
_symmetry.space_group_name_H-M   'P 1'
#
loop_
_entity.id
_entity.type
_entity.pdbx_description
1 polymer ?
#
loop_
_entity_poly.entity_id
_entity_poly.type
_entity_poly.pdbx_seq_one_letter_code
_entity_poly.pdbx_strand_id
1 'polypeptide(L)'
;MTTSPRFNTAELNLKYQLTPVFLLGVAYAYTRTSTYGTQTGASYQQWNLGADYFLSKRTDLYLFGLYEKAAGIDSTGERAVAAMAFATPSTSNVQTVVMAGIRHTF
;
A
#
# COMPACT_ATOMS: atom_id res chain seq x y z
N MET A 1 -21.82 20.25 11.31
CA MET A 1 -21.88 18.90 11.92
C MET A 1 -20.54 18.22 11.67
N THR A 2 -19.67 18.14 12.68
CA THR A 2 -18.36 17.47 12.60
C THR A 2 -18.53 16.00 12.88
N THR A 3 -18.98 15.25 11.88
CA THR A 3 -18.96 13.78 11.96
C THR A 3 -17.52 13.35 11.72
N SER A 4 -16.89 12.70 12.70
CA SER A 4 -15.52 12.20 12.55
C SER A 4 -15.44 11.28 11.32
N PRO A 5 -14.44 11.48 10.44
CA PRO A 5 -14.28 10.62 9.26
C PRO A 5 -14.00 9.19 9.71
N ARG A 6 -14.73 8.22 9.14
CA ARG A 6 -14.52 6.79 9.38
C ARG A 6 -13.79 6.19 8.20
N PHE A 7 -12.77 5.39 8.47
CA PHE A 7 -11.99 4.65 7.47
C PHE A 7 -12.24 3.16 7.68
N ASN A 8 -12.75 2.49 6.67
CA ASN A 8 -12.95 1.05 6.69
C ASN A 8 -11.99 0.43 5.67
N THR A 9 -11.15 -0.51 6.13
CA THR A 9 -10.15 -1.16 5.29
C THR A 9 -10.42 -2.66 5.24
N ALA A 10 -10.39 -3.21 4.04
CA ALA A 10 -10.35 -4.65 3.81
C ALA A 10 -9.02 -5.00 3.14
N GLU A 11 -8.35 -6.04 3.61
CA GLU A 11 -7.03 -6.43 3.14
C GLU A 11 -6.97 -7.93 2.85
N LEU A 12 -6.26 -8.28 1.77
CA LEU A 12 -5.93 -9.65 1.42
C LEU A 12 -4.44 -9.75 1.16
N ASN A 13 -3.82 -10.77 1.76
CA ASN A 13 -2.39 -11.05 1.62
C ASN A 13 -2.17 -12.49 1.20
N LEU A 14 -1.19 -12.71 0.34
CA LEU A 14 -0.72 -14.03 -0.06
C LEU A 14 0.81 -14.05 -0.10
N LYS A 15 1.39 -15.13 0.39
CA LYS A 15 2.81 -15.44 0.23
C LYS A 15 2.95 -16.82 -0.37
N TYR A 16 3.93 -17.00 -1.25
CA TYR A 16 4.20 -18.26 -1.90
C TYR A 16 5.70 -18.53 -2.00
N GLN A 17 6.14 -19.64 -1.40
CA GLN A 17 7.51 -20.09 -1.45
C GLN A 17 7.73 -20.86 -2.76
N LEU A 18 8.20 -20.17 -3.80
CA LEU A 18 8.36 -20.75 -5.13
C LEU A 18 9.45 -21.83 -5.16
N THR A 19 10.56 -21.60 -4.46
CA THR A 19 11.65 -22.56 -4.22
C THR A 19 12.18 -22.40 -2.80
N PRO A 20 13.02 -23.28 -2.24
CA PRO A 20 13.58 -23.11 -0.89
C PRO A 20 14.35 -21.79 -0.67
N VAL A 21 14.78 -21.12 -1.75
CA VAL A 21 15.53 -19.86 -1.70
C VAL A 21 14.78 -18.66 -2.30
N PHE A 22 13.55 -18.83 -2.78
CA PHE A 22 12.82 -17.73 -3.43
C PHE A 22 11.37 -17.65 -2.96
N LEU A 23 11.02 -16.53 -2.35
CA LEU A 23 9.71 -16.21 -1.78
C LEU A 23 9.08 -15.07 -2.57
N LEU A 24 7.80 -15.21 -2.88
CA LEU A 24 6.97 -14.16 -3.47
C LEU A 24 5.87 -13.76 -2.49
N GLY A 25 5.49 -12.48 -2.53
CA GLY A 25 4.40 -11.94 -1.74
C GLY A 25 3.57 -10.96 -2.54
N VAL A 26 2.26 -10.98 -2.35
CA VAL A 26 1.33 -9.99 -2.90
C VAL A 26 0.31 -9.61 -1.84
N ALA A 27 -0.05 -8.34 -1.79
CA ALA A 27 -1.09 -7.82 -0.94
C ALA A 27 -1.96 -6.82 -1.70
N TYR A 28 -3.22 -6.77 -1.32
CA TYR A 28 -4.15 -5.74 -1.77
C TYR A 28 -4.97 -5.23 -0.59
N ALA A 29 -4.97 -3.92 -0.40
CA ALA A 29 -5.78 -3.24 0.60
C ALA A 29 -6.74 -2.26 -0.09
N TYR A 30 -8.01 -2.32 0.28
CA TYR A 30 -9.02 -1.35 -0.12
C TYR A 30 -9.53 -0.59 1.09
N THR A 31 -9.34 0.71 1.09
CA THR A 31 -9.82 1.60 2.15
C THR A 31 -10.92 2.50 1.60
N ARG A 32 -12.04 2.62 2.32
CA ARG A 32 -13.15 3.51 2.00
C ARG A 32 -13.46 4.43 3.17
N THR A 33 -13.58 5.72 2.90
CA THR A 33 -13.97 6.71 3.90
C THR A 33 -15.47 6.95 3.90
N SER A 34 -16.00 7.42 5.03
CA SER A 34 -17.34 8.00 5.10
C SER A 34 -17.49 9.17 4.13
N THR A 35 -18.73 9.46 3.73
CA THR A 35 -19.07 10.60 2.85
C THR A 35 -18.65 11.94 3.45
N TYR A 36 -18.27 12.87 2.58
CA TYR A 36 -17.98 14.25 2.95
C TYR A 36 -19.14 15.15 2.48
N GLY A 37 -19.98 15.60 3.42
CA GLY A 37 -21.24 16.27 3.07
C GLY A 37 -22.13 15.36 2.22
N THR A 38 -22.49 15.82 1.02
CA THR A 38 -23.24 15.04 0.01
C THR A 38 -22.33 14.29 -0.97
N GLN A 39 -21.01 14.46 -0.88
CA GLN A 39 -20.05 13.89 -1.82
C GLN A 39 -19.63 12.47 -1.41
N THR A 40 -19.28 11.69 -2.42
CA THR A 40 -18.75 10.34 -2.21
C THR A 40 -17.41 10.42 -1.50
N GLY A 41 -17.30 9.72 -0.37
CA GLY A 41 -16.06 9.63 0.41
C GLY A 41 -14.92 8.99 -0.39
N ALA A 42 -13.70 9.33 -0.01
CA ALA A 42 -12.48 8.85 -0.63
C ALA A 42 -12.38 7.32 -0.60
N SER A 43 -11.75 6.77 -1.64
CA SER A 43 -11.34 5.37 -1.70
C SER A 43 -9.89 5.25 -2.12
N TYR A 44 -9.17 4.34 -1.47
CA TYR A 44 -7.77 4.05 -1.71
C TYR A 44 -7.62 2.57 -2.05
N GLN A 45 -6.99 2.29 -3.19
CA GLN A 45 -6.68 0.94 -3.67
C GLN A 45 -5.17 0.78 -3.66
N GLN A 46 -4.63 0.03 -2.70
CA GLN A 46 -3.20 -0.20 -2.56
C GLN A 46 -2.84 -1.63 -2.94
N TRP A 47 -1.88 -1.78 -3.85
CA TRP A 47 -1.29 -3.03 -4.28
C TRP A 47 0.16 -3.07 -3.81
N ASN A 48 0.56 -4.17 -3.18
CA ASN A 48 1.95 -4.43 -2.83
C ASN A 48 2.38 -5.75 -3.47
N LEU A 49 3.53 -5.75 -4.14
CA LEU A 49 4.17 -6.92 -4.71
C LEU A 49 5.59 -7.00 -4.18
N GLY A 50 6.02 -8.20 -3.77
CA GLY A 50 7.31 -8.42 -3.14
C GLY A 50 7.97 -9.71 -3.59
N ALA A 51 9.29 -9.70 -3.60
CA ALA A 51 10.13 -10.86 -3.81
C ALA A 51 11.33 -10.81 -2.88
N ASP A 52 11.64 -11.94 -2.24
CA ASP A 52 12.84 -12.16 -1.44
C ASP A 52 13.63 -13.35 -2.03
N TYR A 53 14.92 -13.16 -2.26
CA TYR A 53 15.86 -14.19 -2.71
C TYR A 53 16.93 -14.45 -1.65
N PHE A 54 16.91 -15.64 -1.05
CA PHE A 54 17.83 -16.04 0.01
C PHE A 54 19.18 -16.48 -0.56
N LEU A 55 20.21 -15.64 -0.39
CA LEU A 55 21.59 -15.99 -0.72
C LEU A 55 22.17 -16.98 0.30
N SER A 56 21.71 -16.91 1.56
CA SER A 56 22.05 -17.85 2.63
C SER A 56 20.97 -17.83 3.72
N LYS A 57 21.16 -18.60 4.80
CA LYS A 57 20.32 -18.51 6.01
C LYS A 57 20.31 -17.12 6.66
N ARG A 58 21.33 -16.30 6.39
CA ARG A 58 21.56 -15.01 7.03
C ARG A 58 21.51 -13.83 6.06
N THR A 59 21.45 -14.06 4.75
CA THR A 59 21.51 -13.00 3.75
C THR A 59 20.43 -13.18 2.70
N ASP A 60 19.69 -12.12 2.39
CA ASP A 60 18.74 -12.08 1.28
C ASP A 60 18.83 -10.77 0.49
N LEU A 61 18.38 -10.84 -0.77
CA LEU A 61 18.07 -9.70 -1.63
C LEU A 61 16.56 -9.56 -1.68
N TYR A 62 16.04 -8.33 -1.57
CA TYR A 62 14.61 -8.08 -1.65
C TYR A 62 14.26 -6.97 -2.62
N LEU A 63 13.06 -7.07 -3.20
CA LEU A 63 12.45 -6.06 -4.06
C LEU A 63 10.94 -5.98 -3.75
N PHE A 64 10.44 -4.78 -3.50
CA PHE A 64 9.04 -4.48 -3.30
C PHE A 64 8.59 -3.35 -4.24
N GLY A 65 7.44 -3.54 -4.88
CA GLY A 65 6.71 -2.52 -5.63
C GLY A 65 5.37 -2.26 -4.96
N LEU A 66 5.08 -1.00 -4.66
CA LEU A 66 3.84 -0.57 -4.04
C LEU A 66 3.18 0.44 -4.96
N TYR A 67 1.87 0.30 -5.15
CA TYR A 67 1.07 1.16 -6.00
C TYR A 67 -0.23 1.51 -5.29
N GLU A 68 -0.54 2.80 -5.18
CA GLU A 68 -1.80 3.26 -4.62
C GLU A 68 -2.53 4.15 -5.62
N LYS A 69 -3.85 3.92 -5.73
CA LYS A 69 -4.76 4.79 -6.46
C LYS A 69 -5.86 5.30 -5.53
N ALA A 70 -5.96 6.62 -5.45
CA ALA A 70 -7.02 7.33 -4.75
C ALA A 70 -8.15 7.77 -5.70
N ALA A 71 -9.34 7.95 -5.16
CA ALA A 71 -10.49 8.54 -5.82
C ALA A 71 -11.45 9.13 -4.79
N GLY A 72 -12.38 9.98 -5.24
CA GLY A 72 -13.40 10.59 -4.37
C GLY A 72 -12.89 11.83 -3.63
N ILE A 73 -13.62 12.20 -2.58
CA ILE A 73 -13.37 13.40 -1.78
C ILE A 73 -12.93 12.99 -0.38
N ASP A 74 -11.81 13.53 0.06
CA ASP A 74 -11.25 13.22 1.37
C ASP A 74 -11.98 13.94 2.52
N SER A 75 -11.53 13.71 3.74
CA SER A 75 -12.12 14.31 4.94
C SER A 75 -11.93 15.83 5.07
N THR A 76 -11.12 16.44 4.21
CA THR A 76 -10.90 17.90 4.15
C THR A 76 -11.79 18.58 3.10
N GLY A 77 -12.47 17.79 2.28
CA GLY A 77 -13.32 18.28 1.20
C GLY A 77 -12.60 18.42 -0.15
N GLU A 78 -11.33 18.04 -0.20
CA GLU A 78 -10.52 18.08 -1.41
C GLU A 78 -10.55 16.75 -2.17
N ARG A 79 -10.09 16.76 -3.42
CA ARG A 79 -9.91 15.52 -4.19
C ARG A 79 -8.85 14.65 -3.49
N ALA A 80 -9.20 13.40 -3.23
CA ALA A 80 -8.29 12.46 -2.60
C ALA A 80 -7.02 12.25 -3.45
N VAL A 81 -5.87 12.42 -2.82
CA VAL A 81 -4.55 12.14 -3.39
C VAL A 81 -4.00 10.84 -2.84
N ALA A 82 -3.13 10.16 -3.60
CA ALA A 82 -2.47 8.96 -3.10
C ALA A 82 -1.37 9.35 -2.11
N ALA A 83 -1.39 8.73 -0.94
CA ALA A 83 -0.54 9.07 0.20
C ALA A 83 -0.25 7.81 1.04
N MET A 84 0.85 7.14 0.71
CA MET A 84 1.37 6.04 1.53
C MET A 84 2.12 6.58 2.76
N ALA A 85 1.88 6.02 3.94
CA ALA A 85 2.38 6.55 5.22
C ALA A 85 3.92 6.67 5.34
N PHE A 86 4.68 5.90 4.56
CA PHE A 86 6.14 5.87 4.56
C PHE A 86 6.78 6.64 3.39
N ALA A 87 5.98 7.35 2.59
CA ALA A 87 6.45 8.14 1.45
C ALA A 87 5.90 9.58 1.53
N THR A 88 6.57 10.52 0.87
CA THR A 88 6.00 11.86 0.68
C THR A 88 4.73 11.74 -0.18
N PRO A 89 3.58 12.31 0.23
CA PRO A 89 2.34 12.20 -0.53
C PRO A 89 2.47 12.65 -2.00
N SER A 90 1.75 11.99 -2.89
CA SER A 90 1.64 12.42 -4.29
C SER A 90 0.79 13.69 -4.39
N THR A 91 1.07 14.53 -5.38
CA THR A 91 0.17 15.64 -5.76
C THR A 91 -0.98 15.18 -6.65
N SER A 92 -1.03 13.89 -7.00
CA SER A 92 -2.05 13.28 -7.84
C SER A 92 -2.74 12.14 -7.12
N ASN A 93 -3.74 11.56 -7.76
CA ASN A 93 -4.47 10.41 -7.22
C ASN A 93 -3.75 9.07 -7.42
N VAL A 94 -2.47 9.08 -7.82
CA VAL A 94 -1.66 7.87 -8.03
C VAL A 94 -0.29 8.05 -7.37
N GLN A 95 0.19 7.01 -6.69
CA GLN A 95 1.53 6.94 -6.13
C GLN A 95 2.13 5.56 -6.36
N THR A 96 3.40 5.52 -6.78
CA THR A 96 4.17 4.29 -6.92
C THR A 96 5.45 4.41 -6.11
N VAL A 97 5.78 3.38 -5.33
CA VAL A 97 7.03 3.29 -4.56
C VAL A 97 7.71 1.97 -4.90
N VAL A 98 9.03 2.02 -5.08
CA VAL A 98 9.86 0.83 -5.26
C VAL A 98 10.93 0.83 -4.18
N MET A 99 11.10 -0.30 -3.51
CA MET A 99 12.11 -0.52 -2.50
C MET A 99 12.92 -1.76 -2.86
N ALA A 100 14.23 -1.66 -2.84
CA ALA A 100 15.11 -2.79 -3.06
C ALA A 100 16.29 -2.73 -2.09
N GLY A 101 16.82 -3.88 -1.70
CA GLY A 101 17.96 -3.90 -0.80
C GLY A 101 18.48 -5.29 -0.49
N ILE A 102 19.41 -5.30 0.46
CA ILE A 102 20.04 -6.50 0.99
C ILE A 102 19.78 -6.52 2.50
N ARG A 103 19.35 -7.66 3.04
CA ARG A 103 19.23 -7.88 4.49
C ARG A 103 20.28 -8.90 4.92
N HIS A 104 21.01 -8.59 5.98
CA HIS A 104 21.96 -9.51 6.61
C HIS A 104 21.71 -9.60 8.12
N THR A 105 21.56 -10.83 8.64
CA THR A 105 21.24 -11.11 10.06
C THR A 105 22.41 -11.81 10.74
N PHE A 106 22.95 -11.17 11.79
CA PHE A 106 24.12 -11.62 12.56
C PHE A 106 23.77 -12.61 13.67
#